data_AF-A0A537FT72-F1
#
_entry.id   AF-A0A537FT72-F1
#
_cell.length_a   1.000
_cell.length_b   1.000
_cell.length_c   1.000
_cell.angle_alpha   90.00
_cell.angle_beta   90.00
_cell.angle_gamma   90.00
#
_symmetry.space_group_name_H-M   'P 1'
#
loop_
_entity.id
_entity.type
_entity.pdbx_description
1 polymer ?
#
loop_
_entity_poly.entity_id
_entity_poly.type
_entity_poly.pdbx_seq_one_letter_code
_entity_poly.pdbx_strand_id
1 'polypeptide(L)'
;ALFSVSTGSLGTTDPAVLFPSLALAPIAEEIGFRISVLGLVTGVLVAVKFGHTIAHGAKVTNLSELGIFFSAFISPGYAKERAGLPSIRTSGLKGISISEWIFLFLTAIVFGAYHVLGGAGWGPGKFLTAALTGFALGLVYLAYGAYADILLHWFFDLNFYAFSVYPSFNGVFAIFGDLATLGAVALGVWGIIVGIYWYANRKPSPTIYPTI
;
A
#
# COMPACT_ATOMS: atom_id res chain seq x y z
N ALA A 1 -22.76 10.28 -23.25
CA ALA A 1 -22.43 9.31 -22.19
C ALA A 1 -22.29 7.87 -22.73
N LEU A 2 -21.59 7.65 -23.87
CA LEU A 2 -21.62 6.36 -24.58
C LEU A 2 -20.55 5.33 -24.17
N PHE A 3 -19.61 5.67 -23.27
CA PHE A 3 -18.51 4.78 -22.88
C PHE A 3 -18.17 4.79 -21.37
N SER A 4 -18.97 5.45 -20.52
CA SER A 4 -18.71 5.46 -19.08
C SER A 4 -19.30 4.23 -18.41
N VAL A 5 -18.46 3.39 -17.81
CA VAL A 5 -18.90 2.30 -16.93
C VAL A 5 -19.30 2.91 -15.58
N SER A 6 -20.47 2.53 -15.06
CA SER A 6 -20.95 3.05 -13.77
C SER A 6 -19.97 2.77 -12.65
N THR A 7 -19.66 3.80 -11.87
CA THR A 7 -18.83 3.70 -10.66
C THR A 7 -19.63 3.38 -9.41
N GLY A 8 -20.96 3.41 -9.48
CA GLY A 8 -21.84 3.27 -8.31
C GLY A 8 -21.66 4.39 -7.29
N SER A 9 -22.23 4.18 -6.10
CA SER A 9 -22.16 5.09 -4.95
C SER A 9 -22.21 4.28 -3.65
N LEU A 10 -21.69 4.84 -2.57
CA LEU A 10 -21.73 4.19 -1.27
C LEU A 10 -23.18 3.96 -0.81
N GLY A 11 -23.43 2.85 -0.10
CA GLY A 11 -24.77 2.41 0.28
C GLY A 11 -25.51 3.31 1.30
N THR A 12 -24.79 4.22 1.97
CA THR A 12 -25.36 5.24 2.84
C THR A 12 -24.74 6.60 2.52
N THR A 13 -25.54 7.66 2.64
CA THR A 13 -25.09 9.06 2.53
C THR A 13 -25.08 9.78 3.88
N ASP A 14 -25.49 9.11 4.96
CA ASP A 14 -25.50 9.68 6.31
C ASP A 14 -24.05 9.89 6.82
N PRO A 15 -23.61 11.14 7.03
CA PRO A 15 -22.25 11.42 7.48
C PRO A 15 -21.92 10.81 8.85
N ALA A 16 -22.90 10.62 9.72
CA ALA A 16 -22.70 10.04 11.05
C ALA A 16 -22.29 8.56 10.98
N VAL A 17 -22.70 7.86 9.92
CA VAL A 17 -22.33 6.46 9.67
C VAL A 17 -21.10 6.39 8.75
N LEU A 18 -21.08 7.23 7.72
CA LEU A 18 -20.10 7.14 6.65
C LEU A 18 -18.70 7.61 7.08
N PHE A 19 -18.62 8.65 7.91
CA PHE A 19 -17.33 9.13 8.43
C PHE A 19 -16.58 8.07 9.24
N PRO A 20 -17.15 7.45 10.30
CA PRO A 20 -16.45 6.41 11.04
C PRO A 20 -16.20 5.15 10.20
N SER A 21 -17.07 4.80 9.24
CA SER A 21 -16.80 3.66 8.35
C SER A 21 -15.58 3.90 7.47
N LEU A 22 -15.45 5.08 6.86
CA LEU A 22 -14.29 5.44 6.05
C LEU A 22 -13.03 5.63 6.90
N ALA A 23 -13.16 6.00 8.17
CA ALA A 23 -12.01 6.10 9.07
C ALA A 23 -11.42 4.74 9.45
N LEU A 24 -12.27 3.71 9.56
CA LEU A 24 -11.87 2.37 9.99
C LEU A 24 -11.61 1.40 8.83
N ALA A 25 -12.22 1.63 7.66
CA ALA A 25 -12.07 0.78 6.48
C ALA A 25 -10.59 0.58 6.08
N PRO A 26 -9.74 1.62 5.97
CA PRO A 26 -8.32 1.45 5.66
C PRO A 26 -7.58 0.48 6.59
N ILE A 27 -7.88 0.51 7.88
CA ILE A 27 -7.24 -0.38 8.86
C ILE A 27 -7.66 -1.83 8.59
N ALA A 28 -8.97 -2.08 8.45
CA ALA A 28 -9.50 -3.42 8.22
C ALA A 28 -9.03 -3.98 6.87
N GLU A 29 -9.04 -3.16 5.84
CA GLU A 29 -8.65 -3.52 4.49
C GLU A 29 -7.15 -3.80 4.36
N GLU A 30 -6.29 -2.95 4.93
CA GLU A 30 -4.85 -3.23 4.88
C GLU A 30 -4.46 -4.44 5.72
N ILE A 31 -5.12 -4.68 6.86
CA ILE A 31 -4.94 -5.93 7.61
C ILE A 31 -5.34 -7.13 6.76
N GLY A 32 -6.51 -7.07 6.10
CA GLY A 32 -7.07 -8.19 5.34
C GLY A 32 -6.33 -8.51 4.05
N PHE A 33 -5.92 -7.50 3.28
CA PHE A 33 -5.38 -7.71 1.94
C PHE A 33 -3.86 -7.61 1.85
N ARG A 34 -3.19 -6.86 2.73
CA ARG A 34 -1.75 -6.53 2.59
C ARG A 34 -0.95 -7.09 3.74
N ILE A 35 -1.17 -6.58 4.95
CA ILE A 35 -0.37 -6.90 6.13
C ILE A 35 -0.39 -8.40 6.41
N SER A 36 -1.56 -9.05 6.35
CA SER A 36 -1.66 -10.49 6.53
C SER A 36 -0.98 -11.26 5.38
N VAL A 37 -1.37 -11.00 4.13
CA VAL A 37 -0.95 -11.80 2.97
C VAL A 37 0.51 -11.54 2.59
N LEU A 38 0.88 -10.28 2.31
CA LEU A 38 2.24 -9.91 1.92
C LEU A 38 3.21 -10.02 3.09
N GLY A 39 2.75 -9.73 4.32
CA GLY A 39 3.53 -9.96 5.53
C GLY A 39 3.84 -11.43 5.75
N LEU A 40 2.86 -12.33 5.55
CA LEU A 40 3.08 -13.78 5.61
C LEU A 40 4.05 -14.26 4.53
N VAL A 41 3.88 -13.81 3.28
CA VAL A 41 4.79 -14.16 2.17
C VAL A 41 6.23 -13.76 2.52
N THR A 42 6.42 -12.53 3.00
CA THR A 42 7.74 -12.03 3.40
C THR A 42 8.29 -12.80 4.61
N GLY A 43 7.45 -13.07 5.61
CA GLY A 43 7.81 -13.85 6.79
C GLY A 43 8.28 -15.25 6.43
N VAL A 44 7.58 -15.94 5.53
CA VAL A 44 7.98 -17.26 5.04
C VAL A 44 9.32 -17.21 4.32
N LEU A 45 9.57 -16.22 3.46
CA LEU A 45 10.87 -16.06 2.78
C LEU A 45 12.02 -15.91 3.79
N VAL A 46 11.79 -15.09 4.82
CA VAL A 46 12.75 -14.88 5.91
C VAL A 46 12.98 -16.17 6.70
N ALA A 47 11.91 -16.89 7.07
CA ALA A 47 12.01 -18.15 7.80
C ALA A 47 12.76 -19.23 7.01
N VAL A 48 12.51 -19.35 5.70
CA VAL A 48 13.22 -20.29 4.82
C VAL A 48 14.72 -19.96 4.77
N LYS A 49 15.09 -18.68 4.70
CA LYS A 49 16.49 -18.24 4.71
C LYS A 49 17.19 -18.61 6.02
N PHE A 50 16.51 -18.45 7.15
CA PHE A 50 17.04 -18.89 8.45
C PHE A 50 17.21 -20.40 8.53
N GLY A 51 16.20 -21.18 8.11
CA GLY A 51 16.28 -22.64 8.05
C GLY A 51 17.48 -23.14 7.23
N HIS A 52 17.74 -22.52 6.08
CA HIS A 52 18.92 -22.83 5.27
C HIS A 52 20.23 -22.46 5.98
N THR A 53 20.26 -21.37 6.75
CA THR A 53 21.45 -20.89 7.47
C THR A 53 21.78 -21.76 8.69
N ILE A 54 20.75 -22.22 9.42
CA ILE A 54 20.88 -23.20 10.52
C ILE A 54 21.42 -24.53 9.99
N ALA A 55 20.89 -25.01 8.86
CA ALA A 55 21.36 -26.25 8.24
C ALA A 55 22.86 -26.24 7.87
N HIS A 56 23.45 -25.04 7.72
CA HIS A 56 24.87 -24.84 7.43
C HIS A 56 25.72 -24.49 8.68
N GLY A 57 25.21 -24.76 9.89
CA GLY A 57 25.99 -24.72 11.14
C GLY A 57 26.06 -23.36 11.84
N ALA A 58 25.26 -22.37 11.42
CA ALA A 58 25.16 -21.10 12.12
C ALA A 58 24.34 -21.25 13.42
N LYS A 59 24.84 -20.71 14.53
CA LYS A 59 24.04 -20.55 15.76
C LYS A 59 23.05 -19.42 15.57
N VAL A 60 21.76 -19.76 15.50
CA VAL A 60 20.70 -18.77 15.57
C VAL A 60 19.87 -18.99 16.83
N THR A 61 19.48 -17.92 17.50
CA THR A 61 18.63 -18.00 18.70
C THR A 61 17.17 -17.93 18.28
N ASN A 62 16.39 -18.94 18.65
CA ASN A 62 14.99 -19.13 18.25
C ASN A 62 14.08 -17.90 18.50
N LEU A 63 14.35 -17.13 19.56
CA LEU A 63 13.59 -15.92 19.92
C LEU A 63 13.86 -14.74 18.97
N SER A 64 15.06 -14.66 18.37
CA SER A 64 15.39 -13.60 17.43
C SER A 64 14.76 -13.85 16.05
N GLU A 65 14.71 -15.10 15.61
CA GLU A 65 14.14 -15.49 14.30
C GLU A 65 12.62 -15.28 14.27
N LEU A 66 11.94 -15.69 15.34
CA LEU A 66 10.50 -15.48 15.48
C LEU A 66 10.16 -13.98 15.49
N GLY A 67 10.98 -13.17 16.17
CA GLY A 67 10.83 -11.71 16.15
C GLY A 67 11.01 -11.12 14.75
N ILE A 68 11.97 -11.61 13.96
CA ILE A 68 12.18 -11.14 12.59
C ILE A 68 11.03 -11.59 11.68
N PHE A 69 10.53 -12.83 11.83
CA PHE A 69 9.34 -13.31 11.11
C PHE A 69 8.14 -12.39 11.35
N PHE A 70 7.80 -12.11 12.60
CA PHE A 70 6.67 -11.21 12.90
C PHE A 70 6.92 -9.76 12.50
N SER A 71 8.19 -9.32 12.49
CA SER A 71 8.54 -8.01 11.97
C SER A 71 8.21 -7.86 10.48
N ALA A 72 8.11 -8.97 9.72
CA ALA A 72 7.73 -8.93 8.31
C ALA A 72 6.31 -8.41 8.09
N PHE A 73 5.41 -8.60 9.06
CA PHE A 73 4.04 -8.08 8.99
C PHE A 73 4.01 -6.55 9.15
N ILE A 74 4.89 -6.01 9.99
CA ILE A 74 4.92 -4.57 10.30
C ILE A 74 5.83 -3.81 9.34
N SER A 75 6.98 -4.39 8.99
CA SER A 75 8.02 -3.77 8.18
C SER A 75 8.75 -4.83 7.34
N PRO A 76 8.17 -5.23 6.20
CA PRO A 76 8.73 -6.25 5.29
C PRO A 76 10.19 -5.97 4.92
N GLY A 77 10.50 -4.72 4.52
CA GLY A 77 11.86 -4.33 4.15
C GLY A 77 12.87 -4.54 5.26
N TYR A 78 12.52 -4.16 6.50
CA TYR A 78 13.37 -4.39 7.67
C TYR A 78 13.61 -5.88 7.92
N ALA A 79 12.56 -6.70 7.87
CA ALA A 79 12.66 -8.14 8.08
C ALA A 79 13.59 -8.81 7.07
N LYS A 80 13.46 -8.44 5.79
CA LYS A 80 14.31 -8.95 4.70
C LYS A 80 15.77 -8.57 4.92
N GLU A 81 16.05 -7.31 5.23
CA GLU A 81 17.41 -6.85 5.45
C GLU A 81 18.06 -7.54 6.65
N ARG A 82 17.30 -7.81 7.72
CA ARG A 82 17.81 -8.54 8.88
C ARG A 82 18.11 -10.01 8.57
N ALA A 83 17.41 -10.59 7.60
CA ALA A 83 17.66 -11.93 7.07
C ALA A 83 18.72 -11.96 5.95
N GLY A 84 19.30 -10.82 5.58
CA GLY A 84 20.25 -10.72 4.46
C GLY A 84 19.61 -10.91 3.07
N LEU A 85 18.30 -10.69 2.96
CA LEU A 85 17.55 -10.69 1.71
C LEU A 85 17.50 -9.27 1.13
N PRO A 86 17.43 -9.12 -0.21
CA PRO A 86 17.32 -7.80 -0.83
C PRO A 86 15.95 -7.19 -0.52
N SER A 87 15.91 -5.89 -0.24
CA SER A 87 14.70 -5.09 -0.03
C SER A 87 14.59 -3.98 -1.09
N ILE A 88 13.46 -3.29 -1.14
CA ILE A 88 13.30 -2.11 -2.01
C ILE A 88 14.34 -1.03 -1.67
N ARG A 89 14.68 -0.89 -0.39
CA ARG A 89 15.68 0.07 0.08
C ARG A 89 17.09 -0.27 -0.39
N THR A 90 17.46 -1.56 -0.42
CA THR A 90 18.81 -1.98 -0.83
C THR A 90 18.95 -2.12 -2.34
N SER A 91 17.90 -2.58 -3.02
CA SER A 91 17.99 -3.07 -4.42
C SER A 91 16.92 -2.49 -5.34
N GLY A 92 16.14 -1.50 -4.89
CA GLY A 92 15.00 -0.96 -5.64
C GLY A 92 13.96 -2.05 -5.95
N LEU A 93 13.29 -1.96 -7.09
CA LEU A 93 12.28 -2.95 -7.49
C LEU A 93 12.84 -4.39 -7.61
N LYS A 94 14.15 -4.56 -7.81
CA LYS A 94 14.81 -5.89 -7.80
C LYS A 94 14.85 -6.52 -6.40
N GLY A 95 14.58 -5.73 -5.36
CA GLY A 95 14.41 -6.19 -3.99
C GLY A 95 13.04 -6.80 -3.70
N ILE A 96 12.12 -6.80 -4.65
CA ILE A 96 10.84 -7.52 -4.55
C ILE A 96 11.04 -8.90 -5.17
N SER A 97 10.82 -9.94 -4.38
CA SER A 97 10.90 -11.34 -4.81
C SER A 97 9.77 -11.70 -5.75
N ILE A 98 9.93 -12.80 -6.48
CA ILE A 98 8.91 -13.30 -7.41
C ILE A 98 7.59 -13.63 -6.69
N SER A 99 7.65 -14.20 -5.48
CA SER A 99 6.46 -14.52 -4.69
C SER A 99 5.77 -13.25 -4.20
N GLU A 100 6.52 -12.25 -3.71
CA GLU A 100 5.94 -10.94 -3.36
C GLU A 100 5.29 -10.28 -4.57
N TRP A 101 5.88 -10.34 -5.77
CA TRP A 101 5.26 -9.82 -6.98
C TRP A 101 3.94 -10.53 -7.31
N ILE A 102 3.93 -11.87 -7.30
CA ILE A 102 2.73 -12.66 -7.58
C ILE A 102 1.61 -12.29 -6.60
N PHE A 103 1.91 -12.28 -5.29
CA PHE A 103 0.91 -11.98 -4.28
C PHE A 103 0.51 -10.51 -4.28
N LEU A 104 1.38 -9.58 -4.63
CA LEU A 104 1.05 -8.16 -4.81
C LEU A 104 0.02 -7.96 -5.92
N PHE A 105 0.21 -8.61 -7.08
CA PHE A 105 -0.77 -8.57 -8.16
C PHE A 105 -2.08 -9.26 -7.76
N LEU A 106 -2.00 -10.40 -7.09
CA LEU A 106 -3.18 -11.14 -6.65
C LEU A 106 -4.01 -10.33 -5.65
N THR A 107 -3.39 -9.77 -4.61
CA THR A 107 -4.12 -8.98 -3.60
C THR A 107 -4.68 -7.70 -4.18
N ALA A 108 -3.99 -7.06 -5.13
CA ALA A 108 -4.52 -5.91 -5.87
C ALA A 108 -5.79 -6.25 -6.67
N ILE A 109 -5.79 -7.37 -7.40
CA ILE A 109 -6.97 -7.84 -8.16
C ILE A 109 -8.12 -8.18 -7.21
N VAL A 110 -7.85 -8.93 -6.14
CA VAL A 110 -8.86 -9.32 -5.15
C VAL A 110 -9.44 -8.09 -4.46
N PHE A 111 -8.61 -7.10 -4.13
CA PHE A 111 -9.05 -5.83 -3.55
C PHE A 111 -10.00 -5.08 -4.47
N GLY A 112 -9.65 -4.96 -5.76
CA GLY A 112 -10.53 -4.34 -6.76
C GLY A 112 -11.84 -5.10 -6.96
N ALA A 113 -11.80 -6.43 -6.93
CA ALA A 113 -12.99 -7.27 -7.01
C ALA A 113 -13.88 -7.10 -5.78
N TYR A 114 -13.29 -7.10 -4.57
CA TYR A 114 -14.02 -6.92 -3.31
C TYR A 114 -14.75 -5.58 -3.27
N HIS A 115 -14.15 -4.52 -3.80
CA HIS A 115 -14.80 -3.21 -3.87
C HIS A 115 -16.07 -3.21 -4.72
N VAL A 116 -16.13 -4.01 -5.80
CA VAL A 116 -17.31 -4.11 -6.67
C VAL A 116 -18.32 -5.14 -6.14
N LEU A 117 -17.85 -6.25 -5.56
CA LEU A 117 -18.68 -7.40 -5.19
C LEU A 117 -19.05 -7.44 -3.70
N GLY A 118 -18.34 -6.69 -2.85
CA GLY A 118 -18.45 -6.71 -1.40
C GLY A 118 -19.66 -5.96 -0.84
N GLY A 119 -20.56 -5.46 -1.69
CA GLY A 119 -21.82 -4.87 -1.26
C GLY A 119 -21.74 -3.42 -0.78
N ALA A 120 -20.58 -2.75 -0.92
CA ALA A 120 -20.42 -1.33 -0.56
C ALA A 120 -21.20 -0.35 -1.48
N GLY A 121 -21.71 -0.85 -2.61
CA GLY A 121 -22.48 -0.07 -3.60
C GLY A 121 -21.67 0.44 -4.79
N TRP A 122 -20.38 0.11 -4.88
CA TRP A 122 -19.56 0.50 -6.02
C TRP A 122 -19.92 -0.32 -7.27
N GLY A 123 -19.86 0.36 -8.41
CA GLY A 123 -20.11 -0.23 -9.72
C GLY A 123 -18.85 -0.79 -10.38
N PRO A 124 -18.99 -1.56 -11.47
CA PRO A 124 -17.87 -2.19 -12.18
C PRO A 124 -16.78 -1.22 -12.65
N GLY A 125 -17.13 0.06 -12.88
CA GLY A 125 -16.18 1.10 -13.29
C GLY A 125 -15.11 1.41 -12.24
N LYS A 126 -15.30 0.99 -10.98
CA LYS A 126 -14.33 1.18 -9.90
C LYS A 126 -13.31 0.05 -9.78
N PHE A 127 -13.52 -1.10 -10.44
CA PHE A 127 -12.64 -2.26 -10.32
C PHE A 127 -11.18 -1.91 -10.60
N LEU A 128 -10.91 -1.33 -11.78
CA LEU A 128 -9.54 -1.04 -12.21
C LEU A 128 -8.89 0.02 -11.33
N THR A 129 -9.61 1.08 -10.98
CA THR A 129 -9.07 2.13 -10.10
C THR A 129 -8.77 1.60 -8.71
N ALA A 130 -9.64 0.76 -8.15
CA ALA A 130 -9.44 0.12 -6.85
C ALA A 130 -8.24 -0.84 -6.89
N ALA A 131 -8.13 -1.66 -7.93
CA ALA A 131 -7.00 -2.57 -8.11
C ALA A 131 -5.66 -1.81 -8.23
N LEU A 132 -5.62 -0.72 -9.00
CA LEU A 132 -4.42 0.11 -9.13
C LEU A 132 -4.05 0.79 -7.81
N THR A 133 -5.03 1.32 -7.06
CA THR A 133 -4.80 1.85 -5.71
C THR A 133 -4.25 0.76 -4.80
N GLY A 134 -4.86 -0.43 -4.80
CA GLY A 134 -4.41 -1.55 -3.98
C GLY A 134 -3.01 -2.05 -4.32
N PHE A 135 -2.62 -1.99 -5.60
CA PHE A 135 -1.26 -2.27 -6.04
C PHE A 135 -0.27 -1.22 -5.53
N ALA A 136 -0.61 0.07 -5.63
CA ALA A 136 0.23 1.16 -5.13
C ALA A 136 0.42 1.10 -3.62
N LEU A 137 -0.66 0.85 -2.87
CA LEU A 137 -0.65 0.62 -1.42
C LEU A 137 0.25 -0.59 -1.05
N GLY A 138 0.11 -1.71 -1.77
CA GLY A 138 0.98 -2.87 -1.57
C GLY A 138 2.47 -2.59 -1.83
N LEU A 139 2.82 -1.74 -2.80
CA LEU A 139 4.20 -1.28 -3.00
C LEU A 139 4.69 -0.41 -1.84
N VAL A 140 3.85 0.47 -1.31
CA VAL A 140 4.15 1.30 -0.14
C VAL A 140 4.35 0.43 1.09
N TYR A 141 3.52 -0.59 1.29
CA TYR A 141 3.68 -1.59 2.35
C TYR A 141 5.04 -2.31 2.27
N LEU A 142 5.42 -2.82 1.11
CA LEU A 142 6.70 -3.51 0.93
C LEU A 142 7.91 -2.58 1.11
N ALA A 143 7.77 -1.29 0.79
CA ALA A 143 8.85 -0.31 0.88
C ALA A 143 9.00 0.32 2.27
N TYR A 144 7.89 0.63 2.92
CA TYR A 144 7.84 1.49 4.12
C TYR A 144 7.14 0.83 5.31
N GLY A 145 6.37 -0.24 5.10
CA GLY A 145 5.69 -0.99 6.16
C GLY A 145 4.23 -0.59 6.39
N ALA A 146 3.59 -1.29 7.32
CA ALA A 146 2.16 -1.22 7.62
C ALA A 146 1.68 0.19 7.97
N TYR A 147 2.46 0.96 8.72
CA TYR A 147 2.04 2.31 9.12
C TYR A 147 1.91 3.25 7.92
N ALA A 148 2.83 3.18 6.96
CA ALA A 148 2.84 4.08 5.80
C ALA A 148 1.69 3.74 4.85
N ASP A 149 1.44 2.45 4.67
CA ASP A 149 0.33 1.92 3.89
C ASP A 149 -1.03 2.36 4.48
N ILE A 150 -1.27 2.10 5.77
CA ILE A 150 -2.50 2.50 6.47
C ILE A 150 -2.70 4.01 6.41
N LEU A 151 -1.66 4.81 6.68
CA LEU A 151 -1.78 6.27 6.68
C LEU A 151 -2.07 6.83 5.28
N LEU A 152 -1.47 6.25 4.24
CA LEU A 152 -1.71 6.67 2.86
C LEU A 152 -3.14 6.32 2.42
N HIS A 153 -3.62 5.13 2.77
CA HIS A 153 -5.00 4.72 2.49
C HIS A 153 -6.01 5.57 3.27
N TRP A 154 -5.75 5.81 4.56
CA TRP A 154 -6.55 6.70 5.40
C TRP A 154 -6.62 8.11 4.82
N PHE A 155 -5.49 8.65 4.36
CA PHE A 155 -5.46 9.93 3.67
C PHE A 155 -6.33 9.90 2.41
N PHE A 156 -6.25 8.86 1.60
CA PHE A 156 -7.07 8.75 0.40
C PHE A 156 -8.58 8.76 0.73
N ASP A 157 -9.02 7.95 1.70
CA ASP A 157 -10.45 7.82 1.99
C ASP A 157 -11.03 9.04 2.70
N LEU A 158 -10.37 9.50 3.77
CA LEU A 158 -10.93 10.56 4.62
C LEU A 158 -10.68 11.95 4.09
N ASN A 159 -9.56 12.20 3.40
CA ASN A 159 -9.26 13.55 2.92
C ASN A 159 -10.29 14.00 1.88
N PHE A 160 -10.54 13.16 0.87
CA PHE A 160 -11.52 13.47 -0.16
C PHE A 160 -12.95 13.51 0.40
N TYR A 161 -13.29 12.59 1.32
CA TYR A 161 -14.61 12.59 1.93
C TYR A 161 -14.84 13.84 2.79
N ALA A 162 -13.92 14.17 3.71
CA ALA A 162 -14.04 15.31 4.60
C ALA A 162 -14.26 16.63 3.83
N PHE A 163 -13.51 16.86 2.75
CA PHE A 163 -13.67 18.06 1.93
C PHE A 163 -14.95 18.05 1.08
N SER A 164 -15.51 16.88 0.75
CA SER A 164 -16.78 16.78 0.03
C SER A 164 -18.02 17.10 0.89
N VAL A 165 -17.97 16.83 2.20
CA VAL A 165 -19.09 17.11 3.13
C VAL A 165 -18.97 18.47 3.81
N TYR A 166 -17.79 19.08 3.80
CA TYR A 166 -17.53 20.39 4.39
C TYR A 166 -18.46 21.52 3.89
N PRO A 167 -18.80 21.62 2.57
CA PRO A 167 -19.77 22.59 2.06
C PRO A 167 -21.14 22.51 2.75
N SER A 168 -21.57 21.31 3.17
CA SER A 168 -22.86 21.05 3.81
C SER A 168 -22.96 21.66 5.22
N PHE A 169 -21.82 21.97 5.86
CA PHE A 169 -21.78 22.60 7.18
C PHE A 169 -21.72 24.12 7.10
N ASN A 170 -21.14 24.69 6.04
CA ASN A 170 -21.08 26.13 5.82
C ASN A 170 -20.73 26.48 4.36
N GLY A 171 -21.71 26.99 3.60
CA GLY A 171 -21.56 27.28 2.17
C GLY A 171 -20.47 28.29 1.82
N VAL A 172 -20.10 29.18 2.74
CA VAL A 172 -18.98 30.13 2.55
C VAL A 172 -17.64 29.39 2.47
N PHE A 173 -17.54 28.25 3.14
CA PHE A 173 -16.31 27.48 3.17
C PHE A 173 -16.21 26.39 2.08
N ALA A 174 -17.23 26.25 1.23
CA ALA A 174 -17.23 25.28 0.12
C ALA A 174 -16.03 25.47 -0.82
N ILE A 175 -15.70 26.73 -1.12
CA ILE A 175 -14.54 27.07 -1.95
C ILE A 175 -13.21 26.55 -1.38
N PHE A 176 -13.06 26.48 -0.05
CA PHE A 176 -11.85 25.94 0.56
C PHE A 176 -11.76 24.41 0.39
N GLY A 177 -12.89 23.70 0.44
CA GLY A 177 -12.93 22.26 0.15
C GLY A 177 -12.56 21.95 -1.29
N ASP A 178 -13.09 22.72 -2.24
CA ASP A 178 -12.76 22.60 -3.66
C ASP A 178 -11.29 22.91 -3.93
N LEU A 179 -10.78 24.01 -3.37
CA LEU A 179 -9.37 24.40 -3.50
C LEU A 179 -8.43 23.38 -2.85
N ALA A 180 -8.80 22.82 -1.70
CA ALA A 180 -8.02 21.77 -1.03
C ALA A 180 -7.97 20.49 -1.87
N THR A 181 -9.11 20.08 -2.43
CA THR A 181 -9.18 18.91 -3.33
C THR A 181 -8.35 19.14 -4.59
N LEU A 182 -8.50 20.30 -5.24
CA LEU A 182 -7.71 20.65 -6.42
C LEU A 182 -6.22 20.72 -6.11
N GLY A 183 -5.84 21.32 -4.97
CA GLY A 183 -4.47 21.38 -4.50
C GLY A 183 -3.87 20.00 -4.26
N ALA A 184 -4.62 19.08 -3.62
CA ALA A 184 -4.20 17.70 -3.39
C ALA A 184 -3.95 16.96 -4.72
N VAL A 185 -4.85 17.11 -5.70
CA VAL A 185 -4.68 16.52 -7.04
C VAL A 185 -3.48 17.13 -7.76
N ALA A 186 -3.33 18.46 -7.75
CA ALA A 186 -2.23 19.15 -8.40
C ALA A 186 -0.86 18.75 -7.81
N LEU A 187 -0.75 18.69 -6.48
CA LEU A 187 0.47 18.24 -5.80
C LEU A 187 0.76 16.76 -6.07
N GLY A 188 -0.26 15.91 -6.14
CA GLY A 188 -0.12 14.51 -6.52
C GLY A 188 0.44 14.35 -7.94
N VAL A 189 -0.14 15.04 -8.93
CA VAL A 189 0.34 15.05 -10.33
C VAL A 189 1.77 15.60 -10.40
N TRP A 190 2.06 16.71 -9.72
CA TRP A 190 3.39 17.29 -9.66
C TRP A 190 4.42 16.31 -9.07
N GLY A 191 4.06 15.64 -7.97
CA GLY A 191 4.91 14.62 -7.34
C GLY A 191 5.25 13.47 -8.29
N ILE A 192 4.29 13.01 -9.10
CA ILE A 192 4.53 11.98 -10.13
C ILE A 192 5.51 12.50 -11.19
N ILE A 193 5.30 13.72 -11.71
CA ILE A 193 6.18 14.33 -12.73
C ILE A 193 7.61 14.43 -12.20
N VAL A 194 7.78 14.98 -10.99
CA VAL A 194 9.09 15.11 -10.32
C VAL A 194 9.73 13.74 -10.09
N GLY A 195 8.94 12.75 -9.66
CA GLY A 195 9.40 11.38 -9.46
C GLY A 195 9.91 10.72 -10.75
N ILE A 196 9.17 10.87 -11.85
CA ILE A 196 9.57 10.37 -13.18
C ILE A 196 10.84 11.08 -13.64
N TYR A 197 10.87 12.41 -13.56
CA TYR A 197 12.04 13.21 -13.94
C TYR A 197 13.28 12.80 -13.14
N TRP A 198 13.14 12.66 -11.82
CA TRP A 198 14.24 12.21 -10.96
C TRP A 198 14.71 10.80 -11.34
N TYR A 199 13.78 9.88 -11.57
CA TYR A 199 14.11 8.51 -11.95
C TYR A 199 14.83 8.43 -13.31
N ALA A 200 14.38 9.20 -14.29
CA ALA A 200 14.99 9.25 -15.62
C ALA A 200 16.41 9.86 -15.60
N ASN A 201 16.68 10.78 -14.67
CA ASN A 201 17.94 11.51 -14.58
C ASN A 201 18.89 11.00 -13.48
N ARG A 202 18.50 9.97 -12.70
CA ARG A 202 19.38 9.42 -11.67
C ARG A 202 20.59 8.75 -12.32
N LYS A 203 21.79 9.16 -11.91
CA LYS A 203 23.00 8.40 -12.26
C LYS A 203 22.96 7.06 -11.52
N PRO A 204 23.28 5.92 -12.15
CA PRO A 204 23.42 4.65 -11.45
C PRO A 204 24.41 4.82 -10.29
N SER A 205 24.04 4.41 -9.08
CA SER A 205 24.99 4.34 -7.99
C SER A 205 26.14 3.41 -8.41
N PRO A 206 27.42 3.79 -8.17
CA PRO A 206 28.52 2.90 -8.46
C PRO A 206 28.33 1.58 -7.73
N THR A 207 28.40 0.48 -8.46
CA THR A 207 28.39 -0.86 -7.88
C THR A 207 29.63 -1.00 -7.01
N ILE A 208 29.48 -0.85 -5.69
CA ILE A 208 30.55 -1.18 -4.76
C ILE A 208 30.56 -2.71 -4.67
N TYR A 209 31.43 -3.33 -5.45
CA TYR A 209 31.82 -4.72 -5.18
C TYR A 209 32.61 -4.70 -3.87
N PRO A 210 32.16 -5.40 -2.81
CA PRO A 210 33.06 -5.66 -1.70
C PRO A 210 34.22 -6.50 -2.28
N THR A 211 35.41 -5.94 -2.28
CA THR A 211 36.65 -6.70 -2.45
C THR A 211 36.71 -7.67 -1.28
N ILE A 212 36.50 -8.96 -1.58
CA ILE A 212 36.80 -10.08 -0.68
C ILE A 212 38.19 -10.60 -1.07
#